data_AF-A0A1J4YIC3-F1
#
_entry.id   AF-A0A1J4YIC3-F1
#
_cell.length_a   1.000
_cell.length_b   1.000
_cell.length_c   1.000
_cell.angle_alpha   90.00
_cell.angle_beta   90.00
_cell.angle_gamma   90.00
#
_symmetry.space_group_name_H-M   'P 1'
#
loop_
_entity.id
_entity.type
_entity.pdbx_description
1 polymer ?
#
loop_
_entity_poly.entity_id
_entity_poly.type
_entity_poly.pdbx_seq_one_letter_code
_entity_poly.pdbx_strand_id
1 'polypeptide(L)'
;MNHYKNICLCICLLLLASCSVKTSKEITADLWSGWEKAEIQMQEDYPDAVPIILVHGWNGGEFTWPEPEQLMEMEKKLQRDIYLFTYRTGIFANRYPPLEVLEEQLDRYLAAHPQVDIIAHSMGGLLVRHYLSHHVTSSIRRVVFIATPHFGTNAALVLVQLGSLGSDGNIQATEIQPGSDFLWQLNSLGGSELQSVQVLNVYLKSTSLLQSDFVVDEVSAHLPWAFNVTVGGWRHEMAKHLMDMGMITDFIQTGVLPEQEAAAPTRKDVWLRLRVHGVLTTFSENNFHAYSARGLPNYNFDLCCKLRSGLYSKAGLNTVVIEDIEPGSAYKFTARDGYAGTTVLSDELLASPYPVTMRYVDIDPIPESVPEIPDAVVPQSAPAEYVEPQAGDAQPVGMP
;
A
#
# COMPACT_ATOMS: atom_id res chain seq x y z
N MET A 1 28.16 23.40 57.05
CA MET A 1 26.79 23.80 56.68
C MET A 1 26.34 23.38 55.26
N ASN A 2 27.08 22.54 54.53
CA ASN A 2 26.69 22.07 53.18
C ASN A 2 26.24 20.60 53.10
N HIS A 3 26.24 19.83 54.20
CA HIS A 3 25.82 18.42 54.16
C HIS A 3 24.31 18.18 54.42
N TYR A 4 23.58 19.17 54.94
CA TYR A 4 22.14 19.04 55.21
C TYR A 4 21.24 19.49 54.05
N LYS A 5 21.75 20.23 53.07
CA LYS A 5 20.98 20.64 51.87
C LYS A 5 20.83 19.53 50.82
N ASN A 6 21.82 18.64 50.71
CA ASN A 6 21.77 17.55 49.71
C ASN A 6 20.92 16.35 50.18
N ILE A 7 20.71 16.18 51.48
CA ILE A 7 19.86 15.10 52.01
C ILE A 7 18.37 15.48 51.87
N CYS A 8 18.01 16.75 52.05
CA CYS A 8 16.63 17.22 51.84
C CYS A 8 16.21 17.18 50.36
N LEU A 9 17.13 17.43 49.42
CA LEU A 9 16.81 17.41 47.98
C LEU A 9 16.59 15.98 47.45
N CYS A 10 17.32 14.99 47.98
CA CYS A 10 17.12 13.57 47.61
C CYS A 10 15.83 12.97 48.18
N ILE A 11 15.35 13.44 49.34
CA ILE A 11 14.09 12.97 49.92
C ILE A 11 12.88 13.56 49.17
N CYS A 12 12.96 14.81 48.69
CA CYS A 12 11.91 15.39 47.84
C CYS A 12 11.83 14.78 46.44
N LEU A 13 12.94 14.30 45.86
CA LEU A 13 12.95 13.61 44.56
C LEU A 13 12.40 12.17 44.64
N LEU A 14 12.50 11.52 45.81
CA LEU A 14 11.92 10.18 46.03
C LEU A 14 10.41 10.23 46.35
N LEU A 15 9.87 11.39 46.74
CA LEU A 15 8.43 11.57 46.97
C LEU A 15 7.64 11.92 45.70
N LEU A 16 8.32 12.28 44.60
CA LEU A 16 7.70 12.57 43.30
C LEU A 16 7.70 11.37 42.33
N ALA A 17 8.26 10.22 42.75
CA ALA A 17 8.16 8.95 42.03
C ALA A 17 6.98 8.09 42.49
N SER A 18 6.03 8.65 43.24
CA SER A 18 4.77 8.01 43.64
C SER A 18 3.63 8.32 42.65
N CYS A 19 3.94 8.43 41.36
CA CYS A 19 2.93 8.27 40.32
C CYS A 19 2.80 6.77 40.05
N SER A 20 1.88 6.13 40.79
CA SER A 20 1.25 4.82 40.57
C SER A 20 1.86 3.96 39.46
N VAL A 21 3.02 3.35 39.72
CA VAL A 21 3.47 2.21 38.92
C VAL A 21 2.71 1.02 39.45
N LYS A 22 1.70 0.56 38.69
CA LYS A 22 0.92 -0.64 39.03
C LYS A 22 1.88 -1.76 39.38
N THR A 23 1.67 -2.38 40.53
CA THR A 23 2.45 -3.52 40.98
C THR A 23 2.24 -4.69 40.02
N SER A 24 3.21 -5.61 39.93
CA SER A 24 3.09 -6.78 39.06
C SER A 24 1.80 -7.57 39.31
N LYS A 25 1.33 -7.62 40.56
CA LYS A 25 0.04 -8.24 40.93
C LYS A 25 -1.17 -7.50 40.39
N GLU A 26 -1.17 -6.16 40.39
CA GLU A 26 -2.24 -5.36 39.78
C GLU A 26 -2.25 -5.53 38.26
N ILE A 27 -1.07 -5.58 37.62
CA ILE A 27 -0.96 -5.88 36.19
C ILE A 27 -1.49 -7.27 35.88
N THR A 28 -1.19 -8.26 36.73
CA THR A 28 -1.68 -9.63 36.52
C THR A 28 -3.20 -9.68 36.76
N ALA A 29 -3.72 -9.02 37.79
CA ALA A 29 -5.14 -8.97 38.08
C ALA A 29 -5.94 -8.27 36.96
N ASP A 30 -5.42 -7.17 36.42
CA ASP A 30 -6.00 -6.48 35.28
C ASP A 30 -6.04 -7.40 34.05
N LEU A 31 -4.92 -8.08 33.76
CA LEU A 31 -4.84 -9.08 32.69
C LEU A 31 -5.88 -10.20 32.90
N TRP A 32 -5.96 -10.80 34.09
CA TRP A 32 -6.94 -11.84 34.40
C TRP A 32 -8.39 -11.36 34.26
N SER A 33 -8.69 -10.13 34.68
CA SER A 33 -10.04 -9.57 34.52
C SER A 33 -10.39 -9.29 33.05
N GLY A 34 -9.41 -8.89 32.23
CA GLY A 34 -9.58 -8.72 30.80
C GLY A 34 -9.84 -10.06 30.10
N TRP A 35 -9.15 -11.11 30.53
CA TRP A 35 -9.33 -12.47 30.00
C TRP A 35 -10.70 -13.07 30.38
N GLU A 36 -11.12 -12.92 31.64
CA GLU A 36 -12.42 -13.41 32.11
C GLU A 36 -13.59 -12.71 31.38
N LYS A 37 -13.44 -11.41 31.07
CA LYS A 37 -14.42 -10.67 30.25
C LYS A 37 -14.40 -11.09 28.78
N ALA A 38 -13.23 -11.36 28.21
CA ALA A 38 -13.12 -11.89 26.85
C ALA A 38 -13.73 -13.29 26.72
N GLU A 39 -13.63 -14.14 27.75
CA GLU A 39 -14.29 -15.45 27.79
C GLU A 39 -15.81 -15.34 27.90
N ILE A 40 -16.35 -14.33 28.60
CA ILE A 40 -17.80 -14.06 28.62
C ILE A 40 -18.30 -13.67 27.22
N GLN A 41 -17.52 -12.87 26.48
CA GLN A 41 -17.83 -12.49 25.10
C GLN A 41 -17.82 -13.69 24.11
N MET A 42 -17.26 -14.84 24.50
CA MET A 42 -17.30 -16.06 23.68
C MET A 42 -18.58 -16.90 23.88
N GLN A 43 -19.48 -16.53 24.79
CA GLN A 43 -20.79 -17.19 24.89
C GLN A 43 -21.73 -16.63 23.81
N GLU A 44 -22.33 -17.52 23.01
CA GLU A 44 -23.31 -17.16 21.99
C GLU A 44 -24.61 -16.66 22.64
N ASP A 45 -24.83 -15.34 22.63
CA ASP A 45 -26.07 -14.72 23.08
C ASP A 45 -27.09 -14.58 21.93
N TYR A 46 -26.61 -14.50 20.68
CA TYR A 46 -27.42 -14.31 19.47
C TYR A 46 -27.07 -15.30 18.35
N PRO A 47 -27.20 -16.63 18.58
CA PRO A 47 -26.69 -17.67 17.67
C PRO A 47 -27.32 -17.71 16.27
N ASP A 48 -28.54 -17.16 16.12
CA ASP A 48 -29.24 -17.09 14.83
C ASP A 48 -28.93 -15.81 14.04
N ALA A 49 -28.22 -14.85 14.64
CA ALA A 49 -27.85 -13.60 14.01
C ALA A 49 -26.49 -13.72 13.31
N VAL A 50 -26.29 -12.98 12.22
CA VAL A 50 -24.97 -12.89 11.58
C VAL A 50 -24.00 -12.25 12.58
N PRO A 51 -22.89 -12.88 12.99
CA PRO A 51 -21.99 -12.26 13.95
C PRO A 51 -21.14 -11.14 13.32
N ILE A 52 -20.49 -10.35 14.17
CA ILE A 52 -19.54 -9.31 13.78
C ILE A 52 -18.15 -9.74 14.21
N ILE A 53 -17.21 -9.81 13.26
CA ILE A 53 -15.82 -10.18 13.55
C ILE A 53 -14.94 -8.93 13.51
N LEU A 54 -14.24 -8.67 14.61
CA LEU A 54 -13.28 -7.57 14.72
C LEU A 54 -11.87 -8.07 14.40
N VAL A 55 -11.22 -7.45 13.40
CA VAL A 55 -9.89 -7.84 12.89
C VAL A 55 -8.89 -6.73 13.13
N HIS A 56 -7.96 -6.93 14.08
CA HIS A 56 -7.05 -5.87 14.54
C HIS A 56 -5.89 -5.59 13.56
N GLY A 57 -5.18 -4.48 13.79
CA GLY A 57 -3.99 -4.08 13.04
C GLY A 57 -2.67 -4.58 13.63
N TRP A 58 -1.57 -3.95 13.21
CA TRP A 58 -0.21 -4.26 13.67
C TRP A 58 -0.04 -4.15 15.18
N ASN A 59 0.61 -5.16 15.79
CA ASN A 59 0.80 -5.24 17.24
C ASN A 59 -0.50 -5.04 18.05
N GLY A 60 -1.65 -5.37 17.44
CA GLY A 60 -2.98 -5.23 18.02
C GLY A 60 -3.47 -6.49 18.71
N GLY A 61 -4.73 -6.45 19.12
CA GLY A 61 -5.43 -7.51 19.85
C GLY A 61 -6.74 -6.97 20.41
N GLU A 62 -7.14 -7.46 21.57
CA GLU A 62 -8.31 -6.97 22.31
C GLU A 62 -8.24 -5.45 22.58
N PHE A 63 -7.05 -4.91 22.86
CA PHE A 63 -6.85 -3.49 23.18
C PHE A 63 -6.93 -2.54 21.98
N THR A 64 -7.14 -3.06 20.76
CA THR A 64 -7.42 -2.25 19.58
C THR A 64 -8.83 -1.66 19.62
N TRP A 65 -9.74 -2.34 20.31
CA TRP A 65 -11.17 -2.08 20.29
C TRP A 65 -11.62 -1.30 21.54
N PRO A 66 -12.88 -0.82 21.58
CA PRO A 66 -13.47 -0.27 22.81
C PRO A 66 -13.39 -1.25 23.97
N GLU A 67 -13.54 -0.74 25.19
CA GLU A 67 -13.54 -1.59 26.39
C GLU A 67 -14.67 -2.64 26.32
N PRO A 68 -14.51 -3.83 26.94
CA PRO A 68 -15.47 -4.93 26.84
C PRO A 68 -16.91 -4.52 27.16
N GLU A 69 -17.13 -3.65 28.14
CA GLU A 69 -18.47 -3.18 28.50
C GLU A 69 -19.16 -2.45 27.34
N GLN A 70 -18.41 -1.67 26.57
CA GLN A 70 -18.93 -0.95 25.42
C GLN A 70 -19.24 -1.90 24.26
N LEU A 71 -18.42 -2.95 24.07
CA LEU A 71 -18.71 -4.00 23.08
C LEU A 71 -19.96 -4.79 23.47
N MET A 72 -20.14 -5.14 24.74
CA MET A 72 -21.36 -5.81 25.23
C MET A 72 -22.61 -4.93 25.08
N GLU A 73 -22.48 -3.61 25.22
CA GLU A 73 -23.56 -2.67 24.91
C GLU A 73 -23.88 -2.65 23.41
N MET A 74 -22.86 -2.74 22.55
CA MET A 74 -23.03 -2.85 21.10
C MET A 74 -23.75 -4.15 20.72
N GLU A 75 -23.35 -5.29 21.30
CA GLU A 75 -23.99 -6.60 21.08
C GLU A 75 -25.48 -6.54 21.41
N LYS A 76 -25.82 -5.98 22.58
CA LYS A 76 -27.22 -5.80 23.01
C LYS A 76 -27.99 -4.87 22.07
N LYS A 77 -27.37 -3.76 21.64
CA LYS A 77 -28.00 -2.79 20.73
C LYS A 77 -28.27 -3.41 19.36
N LEU A 78 -27.32 -4.19 18.85
CA LEU A 78 -27.39 -4.78 17.52
C LEU A 78 -28.12 -6.13 17.51
N GLN A 79 -28.27 -6.77 18.67
CA GLN A 79 -28.72 -8.15 18.84
C GLN A 79 -27.88 -9.14 18.03
N ARG A 80 -26.56 -9.01 18.14
CA ARG A 80 -25.56 -9.76 17.37
C ARG A 80 -24.33 -9.98 18.23
N ASP A 81 -23.78 -11.19 18.19
CA ASP A 81 -22.52 -11.51 18.85
C ASP A 81 -21.34 -10.80 18.15
N ILE A 82 -20.38 -10.31 18.94
CA ILE A 82 -19.15 -9.70 18.47
C ILE A 82 -17.97 -10.58 18.88
N TYR A 83 -17.22 -11.07 17.90
CA TYR A 83 -16.02 -11.86 18.16
C TYR A 83 -14.74 -11.12 17.77
N LEU A 84 -13.67 -11.42 18.49
CA LEU A 84 -12.33 -10.92 18.22
C LEU A 84 -11.53 -11.98 17.45
N PHE A 85 -11.13 -11.66 16.22
CA PHE A 85 -10.12 -12.45 15.52
C PHE A 85 -8.74 -11.89 15.85
N THR A 86 -7.94 -12.70 16.54
CA THR A 86 -6.56 -12.34 16.90
C THR A 86 -5.56 -13.15 16.10
N TYR A 87 -4.51 -12.49 15.64
CA TYR A 87 -3.44 -13.12 14.87
C TYR A 87 -2.08 -12.53 15.25
N ARG A 88 -1.03 -13.32 15.02
CA ARG A 88 0.32 -12.92 15.44
C ARG A 88 0.89 -11.85 14.51
N THR A 89 1.10 -10.68 15.08
CA THR A 89 1.82 -9.56 14.50
C THR A 89 2.72 -8.96 15.57
N GLY A 90 3.72 -8.19 15.16
CA GLY A 90 4.63 -7.54 16.07
C GLY A 90 5.98 -7.29 15.42
N ILE A 91 6.96 -6.93 16.24
CA ILE A 91 8.10 -6.14 15.77
C ILE A 91 9.34 -6.97 15.44
N PHE A 92 9.46 -8.14 16.06
CA PHE A 92 10.60 -9.05 15.90
C PHE A 92 10.65 -9.66 14.49
N ALA A 93 11.75 -9.41 13.80
CA ALA A 93 12.07 -10.00 12.51
C ALA A 93 11.95 -11.54 12.52
N ASN A 94 11.52 -12.12 11.40
CA ASN A 94 11.37 -13.57 11.18
C ASN A 94 10.50 -14.32 12.21
N ARG A 95 9.72 -13.63 13.04
CA ARG A 95 8.87 -14.25 14.08
C ARG A 95 7.39 -14.31 13.69
N TYR A 96 7.00 -13.53 12.70
CA TYR A 96 5.62 -13.36 12.29
C TYR A 96 5.44 -13.80 10.84
N PRO A 97 4.37 -14.55 10.54
CA PRO A 97 4.07 -14.98 9.18
C PRO A 97 3.66 -13.77 8.31
N PRO A 98 3.90 -13.83 7.00
CA PRO A 98 3.36 -12.85 6.04
C PRO A 98 1.83 -12.83 6.05
N LEU A 99 1.23 -11.73 5.61
CA LEU A 99 -0.22 -11.58 5.50
C LEU A 99 -0.84 -12.67 4.62
N GLU A 100 -0.14 -13.10 3.56
CA GLU A 100 -0.58 -14.17 2.67
C GLU A 100 -0.67 -15.55 3.36
N VAL A 101 0.05 -15.75 4.47
CA VAL A 101 -0.06 -16.98 5.27
C VAL A 101 -1.09 -16.82 6.39
N LEU A 102 -1.30 -15.60 6.88
CA LEU A 102 -2.32 -15.31 7.89
C LEU A 102 -3.75 -15.50 7.36
N GLU A 103 -3.93 -15.42 6.04
CA GLU A 103 -5.19 -15.74 5.38
C GLU A 103 -5.74 -17.11 5.79
N GLU A 104 -4.90 -18.15 5.86
CA GLU A 104 -5.32 -19.50 6.28
C GLU A 104 -5.82 -19.56 7.73
N GLN A 105 -5.38 -18.62 8.58
CA GLN A 105 -5.91 -18.51 9.95
C GLN A 105 -7.28 -17.85 9.94
N LEU A 106 -7.46 -16.80 9.13
CA LEU A 106 -8.76 -16.14 8.97
C LEU A 106 -9.77 -17.09 8.34
N ASP A 107 -9.42 -17.82 7.28
CA ASP A 107 -10.29 -18.82 6.64
C ASP A 107 -10.81 -19.85 7.63
N ARG A 108 -9.91 -20.49 8.39
CA ARG A 108 -10.29 -21.48 9.41
C ARG A 108 -11.17 -20.89 10.51
N TYR A 109 -10.94 -19.64 10.87
CA TYR A 109 -11.76 -18.95 11.86
C TYR A 109 -13.17 -18.68 11.32
N LEU A 110 -13.27 -18.20 10.08
CA LEU A 110 -14.54 -17.90 9.41
C LEU A 110 -15.32 -19.16 9.03
N ALA A 111 -14.67 -20.33 8.90
CA ALA A 111 -15.31 -21.59 8.54
C ALA A 111 -16.40 -22.04 9.54
N ALA A 112 -16.35 -21.58 10.79
CA ALA A 112 -17.38 -21.84 11.79
C ALA A 112 -18.66 -21.01 11.59
N HIS A 113 -18.61 -19.97 10.76
CA HIS A 113 -19.69 -19.00 10.60
C HIS A 113 -20.22 -19.03 9.15
N PRO A 114 -21.48 -19.45 8.92
CA PRO A 114 -22.06 -19.49 7.57
C PRO A 114 -22.07 -18.13 6.86
N GLN A 115 -22.17 -17.05 7.63
CA GLN A 115 -22.11 -15.68 7.17
C GLN A 115 -21.57 -14.78 8.28
N VAL A 116 -20.79 -13.76 7.96
CA VAL A 116 -20.25 -12.78 8.92
C VAL A 116 -20.30 -11.36 8.36
N ASP A 117 -20.28 -10.36 9.25
CA ASP A 117 -19.78 -9.03 8.88
C ASP A 117 -18.44 -8.77 9.57
N ILE A 118 -17.55 -8.03 8.92
CA ILE A 118 -16.20 -7.75 9.45
C ILE A 118 -16.03 -6.25 9.69
N ILE A 119 -15.38 -5.91 10.80
CA ILE A 119 -14.82 -4.58 11.03
C ILE A 119 -13.31 -4.76 11.20
N ALA A 120 -12.54 -4.21 10.26
CA ALA A 120 -11.10 -4.41 10.20
C ALA A 120 -10.35 -3.09 10.36
N HIS A 121 -9.35 -3.06 11.22
CA HIS A 121 -8.54 -1.87 11.49
C HIS A 121 -7.15 -2.00 10.89
N SER A 122 -6.64 -0.91 10.31
CA SER A 122 -5.23 -0.78 9.90
C SER A 122 -4.80 -1.98 9.02
N MET A 123 -3.68 -2.62 9.33
CA MET A 123 -3.17 -3.80 8.63
C MET A 123 -4.18 -4.97 8.56
N GLY A 124 -5.10 -5.10 9.53
CA GLY A 124 -6.15 -6.11 9.51
C GLY A 124 -7.07 -5.98 8.30
N GLY A 125 -7.28 -4.76 7.80
CA GLY A 125 -8.04 -4.53 6.57
C GLY A 125 -7.32 -5.08 5.34
N LEU A 126 -5.99 -5.02 5.30
CA LEU A 126 -5.20 -5.62 4.22
C LEU A 126 -5.29 -7.15 4.24
N LEU A 127 -5.29 -7.77 5.43
CA LEU A 127 -5.52 -9.21 5.58
C LEU A 127 -6.89 -9.61 5.02
N VAL A 128 -7.94 -8.85 5.35
CA VAL A 128 -9.30 -9.15 4.88
C VAL A 128 -9.43 -8.95 3.36
N ARG A 129 -8.85 -7.90 2.80
CA ARG A 129 -8.81 -7.70 1.34
C ARG A 129 -8.06 -8.83 0.64
N HIS A 130 -6.92 -9.26 1.21
CA HIS A 130 -6.16 -10.38 0.68
C HIS A 130 -6.98 -11.67 0.70
N TYR A 131 -7.65 -11.98 1.82
CA TYR A 131 -8.57 -13.12 1.93
C TYR A 131 -9.65 -13.09 0.84
N LEU A 132 -10.30 -11.95 0.65
CA LEU A 132 -11.34 -11.79 -0.37
C LEU A 132 -10.80 -11.97 -1.81
N SER A 133 -9.51 -11.73 -2.05
CA SER A 133 -8.90 -11.92 -3.37
C SER A 133 -8.81 -13.38 -3.81
N HIS A 134 -8.78 -14.32 -2.85
CA HIS A 134 -8.75 -15.76 -3.13
C HIS A 134 -10.08 -16.46 -2.82
N HIS A 135 -10.98 -15.80 -2.08
CA HIS A 135 -12.27 -16.34 -1.63
C HIS A 135 -13.45 -15.55 -2.22
N VAL A 136 -13.61 -15.59 -3.55
CA VAL A 136 -14.69 -14.88 -4.26
C VAL A 136 -16.09 -15.25 -3.74
N THR A 137 -16.28 -16.51 -3.36
CA THR A 137 -17.47 -17.01 -2.63
C THR A 137 -17.16 -17.09 -1.13
N SER A 138 -17.07 -15.93 -0.51
CA SER A 138 -16.76 -15.77 0.92
C SER A 138 -18.03 -15.73 1.78
N SER A 139 -17.93 -16.11 3.06
CA SER A 139 -18.99 -15.94 4.06
C SER A 139 -19.15 -14.48 4.52
N ILE A 140 -18.23 -13.59 4.13
CA ILE A 140 -18.28 -12.16 4.48
C ILE A 140 -19.36 -11.47 3.66
N ARG A 141 -20.38 -10.94 4.35
CA ARG A 141 -21.49 -10.18 3.75
C ARG A 141 -21.17 -8.70 3.66
N ARG A 142 -20.62 -8.12 4.73
CA ARG A 142 -20.21 -6.70 4.81
C ARG A 142 -18.83 -6.57 5.42
N VAL A 143 -18.09 -5.57 4.99
CA VAL A 143 -16.81 -5.20 5.60
C VAL A 143 -16.72 -3.69 5.81
N VAL A 144 -16.26 -3.31 6.99
CA VAL A 144 -15.87 -1.94 7.33
C VAL A 144 -14.37 -1.90 7.50
N PHE A 145 -13.69 -1.06 6.71
CA PHE A 145 -12.28 -0.77 6.87
C PHE A 145 -12.12 0.51 7.69
N ILE A 146 -11.30 0.47 8.73
CA ILE A 146 -11.00 1.63 9.57
C ILE A 146 -9.50 1.89 9.51
N ALA A 147 -9.10 3.04 8.97
CA ALA A 147 -7.70 3.46 8.90
C ALA A 147 -6.79 2.45 8.17
N THR A 148 -7.32 1.70 7.21
CA THR A 148 -6.56 0.68 6.48
C THR A 148 -5.60 1.34 5.48
N PRO A 149 -4.29 1.04 5.52
CA PRO A 149 -3.33 1.58 4.56
C PRO A 149 -3.42 0.82 3.23
N HIS A 150 -4.47 1.06 2.44
CA HIS A 150 -4.72 0.35 1.19
C HIS A 150 -3.59 0.49 0.17
N PHE A 151 -2.88 1.62 0.19
CA PHE A 151 -1.65 1.84 -0.58
C PHE A 151 -0.41 1.95 0.31
N GLY A 152 -0.47 1.36 1.50
CA GLY A 152 0.68 1.19 2.37
C GLY A 152 0.98 2.38 3.26
N THR A 153 1.93 2.18 4.14
CA THR A 153 2.39 3.16 5.12
C THR A 153 3.88 2.98 5.29
N ASN A 154 4.57 4.06 5.66
CA ASN A 154 5.98 3.95 5.94
C ASN A 154 6.19 3.05 7.16
N ALA A 155 6.87 1.92 6.94
CA ALA A 155 7.20 0.97 8.01
C ALA A 155 7.92 1.64 9.19
N ALA A 156 8.75 2.67 8.95
CA ALA A 156 9.38 3.44 10.02
C ALA A 156 8.36 4.21 10.88
N LEU A 157 7.31 4.76 10.27
CA LEU A 157 6.23 5.44 10.99
C LEU A 157 5.41 4.44 11.81
N VAL A 158 5.08 3.28 11.24
CA VAL A 158 4.42 2.17 11.95
C VAL A 158 5.23 1.79 13.19
N LEU A 159 6.54 1.71 13.08
CA LEU A 159 7.41 1.32 14.19
C LEU A 159 7.50 2.39 15.27
N VAL A 160 7.75 3.64 14.89
CA VAL A 160 7.91 4.73 15.86
C VAL A 160 6.60 5.03 16.58
N GLN A 161 5.50 5.10 15.84
CA GLN A 161 4.20 5.51 16.38
C GLN A 161 3.52 4.40 17.19
N LEU A 162 3.77 3.13 16.86
CA LEU A 162 3.29 1.98 17.63
C LEU A 162 4.32 1.46 18.65
N GLY A 163 5.29 2.29 19.06
CA GLY A 163 6.21 2.02 20.19
C GLY A 163 7.17 0.85 19.98
N SER A 164 7.51 0.55 18.73
CA SER A 164 8.14 -0.67 18.26
C SER A 164 9.60 -0.44 17.85
N LEU A 165 10.57 -0.93 18.62
CA LEU A 165 12.00 -0.73 18.34
C LEU A 165 12.56 -1.81 17.40
N GLY A 166 12.66 -1.48 16.10
CA GLY A 166 13.40 -2.23 15.06
C GLY A 166 12.55 -3.12 14.14
N SER A 167 12.82 -3.09 12.82
CA SER A 167 12.04 -3.78 11.77
C SER A 167 12.83 -4.50 10.68
N ASP A 168 14.16 -4.48 10.74
CA ASP A 168 14.95 -5.07 9.66
C ASP A 168 14.69 -6.58 9.58
N GLY A 169 14.09 -7.04 8.48
CA GLY A 169 13.68 -8.44 8.30
C GLY A 169 12.29 -8.80 8.84
N ASN A 170 11.43 -7.81 9.09
CA ASN A 170 10.01 -8.06 9.39
C ASN A 170 9.16 -8.04 8.11
N ILE A 171 8.68 -9.22 7.70
CA ILE A 171 7.96 -9.39 6.43
C ILE A 171 6.63 -8.61 6.38
N GLN A 172 5.86 -8.59 7.48
CA GLN A 172 4.62 -7.83 7.54
C GLN A 172 4.89 -6.33 7.35
N ALA A 173 5.99 -5.80 7.92
CA ALA A 173 6.33 -4.39 7.81
C ALA A 173 6.74 -4.03 6.38
N THR A 174 7.40 -4.96 5.68
CA THR A 174 7.75 -4.79 4.28
C THR A 174 6.56 -4.94 3.35
N GLU A 175 5.58 -5.79 3.69
CA GLU A 175 4.34 -5.98 2.91
C GLU A 175 3.48 -4.74 2.90
N ILE A 176 3.45 -3.96 3.98
CA ILE A 176 2.66 -2.73 4.07
C ILE A 176 3.40 -1.48 3.58
N GLN A 177 4.62 -1.58 3.03
CA GLN A 177 5.32 -0.43 2.44
C GLN A 177 4.67 -0.02 1.12
N PRO A 178 4.53 1.29 0.82
CA PRO A 178 4.13 1.75 -0.50
C PRO A 178 4.98 1.10 -1.59
N GLY A 179 4.34 0.61 -2.66
CA GLY A 179 5.01 -0.04 -3.78
C GLY A 179 5.47 -1.48 -3.54
N SER A 180 5.20 -2.08 -2.36
CA SER A 180 5.54 -3.46 -2.04
C SER A 180 4.95 -4.45 -3.05
N ASP A 181 5.53 -5.65 -3.15
CA ASP A 181 4.97 -6.68 -4.02
C ASP A 181 3.59 -7.14 -3.59
N PHE A 182 3.34 -7.25 -2.29
CA PHE A 182 2.03 -7.54 -1.72
C PHE A 182 0.98 -6.50 -2.14
N LEU A 183 1.24 -5.20 -1.89
CA LEU A 183 0.28 -4.15 -2.23
C LEU A 183 0.15 -3.94 -3.73
N TRP A 184 1.21 -4.14 -4.49
CA TRP A 184 1.12 -4.11 -5.95
C TRP A 184 0.18 -5.19 -6.46
N GLN A 185 0.30 -6.43 -5.97
CA GLN A 185 -0.61 -7.51 -6.36
C GLN A 185 -2.04 -7.23 -5.94
N LEU A 186 -2.24 -6.85 -4.67
CA LEU A 186 -3.56 -6.59 -4.11
C LEU A 186 -4.28 -5.44 -4.84
N ASN A 187 -3.60 -4.33 -5.11
CA ASN A 187 -4.21 -3.18 -5.78
C ASN A 187 -4.32 -3.35 -7.30
N SER A 188 -3.59 -4.29 -7.91
CA SER A 188 -3.77 -4.66 -9.32
C SER A 188 -5.12 -5.34 -9.58
N LEU A 189 -5.81 -5.82 -8.54
CA LEU A 189 -7.14 -6.41 -8.64
C LEU A 189 -8.23 -5.38 -8.98
N GLY A 190 -7.97 -4.08 -8.77
CA GLY A 190 -8.90 -3.02 -9.13
C GLY A 190 -10.26 -3.12 -8.45
N GLY A 191 -10.33 -3.65 -7.23
CA GLY A 191 -11.57 -3.84 -6.48
C GLY A 191 -12.37 -5.08 -6.87
N SER A 192 -11.87 -5.94 -7.76
CA SER A 192 -12.54 -7.18 -8.11
C SER A 192 -12.73 -8.12 -6.91
N GLU A 193 -11.84 -8.04 -5.92
CA GLU A 193 -11.95 -8.78 -4.66
C GLU A 193 -13.15 -8.35 -3.80
N LEU A 194 -13.70 -7.17 -4.03
CA LEU A 194 -14.78 -6.59 -3.22
C LEU A 194 -16.17 -6.77 -3.84
N GLN A 195 -16.29 -7.34 -5.04
CA GLN A 195 -17.53 -7.34 -5.82
C GLN A 195 -18.70 -8.10 -5.17
N SER A 196 -18.42 -9.09 -4.33
CA SER A 196 -19.45 -9.90 -3.65
C SER A 196 -19.79 -9.38 -2.25
N VAL A 197 -19.15 -8.31 -1.78
CA VAL A 197 -19.24 -7.82 -0.40
C VAL A 197 -19.66 -6.35 -0.37
N GLN A 198 -20.49 -5.94 0.58
CA GLN A 198 -20.76 -4.52 0.80
C GLN A 198 -19.60 -3.90 1.57
N VAL A 199 -19.04 -2.78 1.10
CA VAL A 199 -17.84 -2.18 1.67
C VAL A 199 -18.09 -0.74 2.10
N LEU A 200 -17.70 -0.44 3.34
CA LEU A 200 -17.56 0.93 3.85
C LEU A 200 -16.11 1.15 4.26
N ASN A 201 -15.46 2.17 3.71
CA ASN A 201 -14.10 2.55 4.08
C ASN A 201 -14.10 3.86 4.88
N VAL A 202 -13.54 3.82 6.08
CA VAL A 202 -13.53 4.94 7.04
C VAL A 202 -12.09 5.32 7.37
N TYR A 203 -11.74 6.58 7.18
CA TYR A 203 -10.41 7.08 7.49
C TYR A 203 -10.41 8.53 7.97
N LEU A 204 -9.29 8.98 8.51
CA LEU A 204 -9.14 10.34 8.99
C LEU A 204 -8.84 11.30 7.84
N LYS A 205 -9.61 12.38 7.72
CA LYS A 205 -9.28 13.47 6.80
C LYS A 205 -8.08 14.26 7.33
N SER A 206 -7.03 14.39 6.54
CA SER A 206 -5.87 15.18 6.93
C SER A 206 -6.03 16.63 6.49
N THR A 207 -6.26 17.53 7.45
CA THR A 207 -6.29 18.98 7.19
C THR A 207 -4.96 19.67 7.53
N SER A 208 -4.12 19.01 8.33
CA SER A 208 -2.79 19.45 8.77
C SER A 208 -2.03 18.28 9.37
N LEU A 209 -0.71 18.40 9.50
CA LEU A 209 0.13 17.39 10.16
C LEU A 209 -0.39 17.02 11.56
N LEU A 210 -0.85 17.99 12.35
CA LEU A 210 -1.36 17.79 13.72
C LEU A 210 -2.70 17.03 13.76
N GLN A 211 -3.44 17.04 12.65
CA GLN A 211 -4.73 16.38 12.46
C GLN A 211 -4.61 15.17 11.51
N SER A 212 -3.40 14.69 11.25
CA SER A 212 -3.16 13.46 10.50
C SER A 212 -3.25 12.22 11.41
N ASP A 213 -3.39 11.06 10.79
CA ASP A 213 -3.38 9.76 11.46
C ASP A 213 -1.99 9.40 12.03
N PHE A 214 -0.92 10.03 11.49
CA PHE A 214 0.51 9.77 11.72
C PHE A 214 1.03 8.41 11.27
N VAL A 215 0.15 7.44 11.04
CA VAL A 215 0.52 6.14 10.48
C VAL A 215 0.08 6.07 9.03
N VAL A 216 -1.20 6.31 8.76
CA VAL A 216 -1.80 6.15 7.43
C VAL A 216 -2.18 7.49 6.84
N ASP A 217 -1.49 7.83 5.75
CA ASP A 217 -1.80 9.03 4.99
C ASP A 217 -3.16 8.94 4.27
N GLU A 218 -3.82 10.08 4.05
CA GLU A 218 -5.15 10.16 3.44
C GLU A 218 -5.23 9.51 2.05
N VAL A 219 -4.20 9.70 1.22
CA VAL A 219 -4.12 9.08 -0.13
C VAL A 219 -4.03 7.57 -0.02
N SER A 220 -3.30 7.07 0.98
CA SER A 220 -3.17 5.64 1.22
C SER A 220 -4.43 5.02 1.83
N ALA A 221 -5.11 5.75 2.70
CA ALA A 221 -6.33 5.29 3.35
C ALA A 221 -7.56 5.29 2.42
N HIS A 222 -7.55 6.10 1.36
CA HIS A 222 -8.62 6.14 0.40
C HIS A 222 -8.67 4.84 -0.44
N LEU A 223 -9.85 4.25 -0.57
CA LEU A 223 -10.06 3.01 -1.34
C LEU A 223 -10.94 3.31 -2.57
N PRO A 224 -10.38 3.44 -3.79
CA PRO A 224 -11.14 3.90 -4.95
C PRO A 224 -12.34 3.04 -5.37
N TRP A 225 -12.38 1.80 -4.90
CA TRP A 225 -13.37 0.79 -5.29
C TRP A 225 -14.43 0.54 -4.20
N ALA A 226 -14.50 1.41 -3.19
CA ALA A 226 -15.44 1.30 -2.08
C ALA A 226 -16.08 2.66 -1.77
N PHE A 227 -17.15 2.65 -0.97
CA PHE A 227 -17.75 3.89 -0.47
C PHE A 227 -16.87 4.47 0.64
N ASN A 228 -16.34 5.67 0.43
CA ASN A 228 -15.38 6.29 1.34
C ASN A 228 -16.06 7.29 2.27
N VAL A 229 -15.69 7.29 3.54
CA VAL A 229 -16.14 8.28 4.53
C VAL A 229 -14.94 8.76 5.33
N THR A 230 -14.89 10.06 5.54
CA THR A 230 -13.88 10.65 6.41
C THR A 230 -14.47 11.03 7.76
N VAL A 231 -13.75 10.72 8.83
CA VAL A 231 -14.01 11.22 10.17
C VAL A 231 -12.96 12.26 10.57
N GLY A 232 -13.22 13.01 11.63
CA GLY A 232 -12.27 13.95 12.23
C GLY A 232 -11.85 13.49 13.63
N GLY A 233 -10.58 13.70 13.98
CA GLY A 233 -10.05 13.34 15.31
C GLY A 233 -9.50 11.91 15.40
N TRP A 234 -9.19 11.49 16.62
CA TRP A 234 -8.78 10.12 17.02
C TRP A 234 -7.52 9.50 16.40
N ARG A 235 -6.91 10.12 15.38
CA ARG A 235 -5.65 9.65 14.75
C ARG A 235 -5.76 8.15 14.41
N HIS A 236 -4.66 7.39 14.52
CA HIS A 236 -4.70 5.95 14.27
C HIS A 236 -5.49 5.12 15.31
N GLU A 237 -6.01 5.74 16.38
CA GLU A 237 -6.79 5.06 17.44
C GLU A 237 -8.30 4.97 17.13
N MET A 238 -8.74 5.33 15.92
CA MET A 238 -10.15 5.33 15.51
C MET A 238 -10.92 4.05 15.88
N ALA A 239 -10.29 2.88 15.85
CA ALA A 239 -10.93 1.63 16.24
C ALA A 239 -11.41 1.60 17.70
N LYS A 240 -10.72 2.29 18.62
CA LYS A 240 -11.16 2.43 20.03
C LYS A 240 -12.42 3.29 20.17
N HIS A 241 -12.71 4.09 19.16
CA HIS A 241 -13.86 4.99 19.09
C HIS A 241 -14.97 4.43 18.21
N LEU A 242 -15.00 3.11 17.98
CA LEU A 242 -16.01 2.44 17.15
C LEU A 242 -17.44 2.82 17.55
N MET A 243 -17.69 2.93 18.86
CA MET A 243 -19.00 3.28 19.41
C MET A 243 -19.43 4.72 19.13
N ASP A 244 -18.47 5.62 18.90
CA ASP A 244 -18.72 7.02 18.59
C ASP A 244 -19.12 7.20 17.10
N MET A 245 -18.93 6.17 16.28
CA MET A 245 -19.16 6.17 14.84
C MET A 245 -20.48 5.46 14.48
N GLY A 246 -21.61 6.10 14.79
CA GLY A 246 -22.95 5.53 14.56
C GLY A 246 -23.19 5.05 13.13
N MET A 247 -22.60 5.72 12.14
CA MET A 247 -22.70 5.31 10.74
C MET A 247 -22.12 3.92 10.45
N ILE A 248 -21.11 3.48 11.20
CA ILE A 248 -20.56 2.12 11.08
C ILE A 248 -21.60 1.11 11.60
N THR A 249 -22.22 1.40 12.75
CA THR A 249 -23.26 0.52 13.30
C THR A 249 -24.48 0.43 12.39
N ASP A 250 -24.91 1.54 11.79
CA ASP A 250 -26.03 1.60 10.85
C ASP A 250 -25.74 0.77 9.59
N PHE A 251 -24.54 0.91 9.03
CA PHE A 251 -24.11 0.15 7.86
C PHE A 251 -24.03 -1.35 8.16
N ILE A 252 -23.43 -1.75 9.28
CA ILE A 252 -23.33 -3.15 9.68
C ILE A 252 -24.72 -3.76 9.92
N GLN A 253 -25.66 -3.01 10.51
CA GLN A 253 -27.00 -3.49 10.79
C GLN A 253 -27.86 -3.57 9.51
N THR A 254 -27.88 -2.50 8.72
CA THR A 254 -28.87 -2.31 7.64
C THR A 254 -28.29 -2.43 6.24
N GLY A 255 -26.99 -2.20 6.07
CA GLY A 255 -26.33 -2.07 4.77
C GLY A 255 -26.52 -0.69 4.12
N VAL A 256 -27.16 0.24 4.82
CA VAL A 256 -27.33 1.61 4.34
C VAL A 256 -25.99 2.34 4.42
N LEU A 257 -25.55 2.87 3.30
CA LEU A 257 -24.37 3.71 3.21
C LEU A 257 -24.69 5.13 3.73
N PRO A 258 -23.71 5.84 4.32
CA PRO A 258 -23.91 7.23 4.71
C PRO A 258 -24.28 8.12 3.53
N GLU A 259 -25.00 9.22 3.79
CA GLU A 259 -25.48 10.11 2.71
C GLU A 259 -24.35 10.80 1.95
N GLN A 260 -23.26 11.12 2.64
CA GLN A 260 -22.13 11.84 2.07
C GLN A 260 -20.92 10.93 1.89
N GLU A 261 -20.52 10.74 0.65
CA GLU A 261 -19.25 10.12 0.30
C GLU A 261 -18.11 11.15 0.41
N ALA A 262 -16.95 10.71 0.89
CA ALA A 262 -15.73 11.50 0.91
C ALA A 262 -15.22 11.70 -0.51
N ALA A 263 -14.84 12.94 -0.84
CA ALA A 263 -14.15 13.22 -2.09
C ALA A 263 -12.79 12.51 -2.12
N ALA A 264 -12.40 12.03 -3.30
CA ALA A 264 -11.07 11.49 -3.50
C ALA A 264 -9.99 12.55 -3.20
N PRO A 265 -8.88 12.17 -2.55
CA PRO A 265 -7.75 13.06 -2.32
C PRO A 265 -7.23 13.69 -3.63
N THR A 266 -6.87 14.96 -3.56
CA THR A 266 -6.35 15.70 -4.73
C THR A 266 -4.88 15.39 -5.02
N ARG A 267 -4.11 15.03 -3.99
CA ARG A 267 -2.71 14.58 -4.14
C ARG A 267 -2.69 13.30 -4.99
N LYS A 268 -1.71 13.24 -5.90
CA LYS A 268 -1.51 12.12 -6.80
C LYS A 268 -0.16 11.46 -6.54
N ASP A 269 -0.19 10.19 -6.17
CA ASP A 269 0.99 9.36 -6.01
C ASP A 269 1.09 8.36 -7.17
N VAL A 270 2.31 7.92 -7.47
CA VAL A 270 2.57 7.02 -8.59
C VAL A 270 3.54 5.93 -8.22
N TRP A 271 3.22 4.70 -8.59
CA TRP A 271 4.11 3.55 -8.53
C TRP A 271 4.47 3.08 -9.95
N LEU A 272 5.77 3.07 -10.26
CA LEU A 272 6.28 2.65 -11.56
C LEU A 272 7.12 1.38 -11.43
N ARG A 273 6.85 0.40 -12.27
CA ARG A 273 7.68 -0.82 -12.40
C ARG A 273 8.21 -0.95 -13.82
N LEU A 274 9.50 -1.23 -13.97
CA LEU A 274 10.12 -1.39 -15.27
C LEU A 274 10.11 -2.86 -15.70
N ARG A 275 9.71 -3.11 -16.94
CA ARG A 275 9.86 -4.41 -17.59
C ARG A 275 10.73 -4.27 -18.84
N VAL A 276 11.72 -5.13 -18.95
CA VAL A 276 12.55 -5.27 -20.16
C VAL A 276 12.20 -6.61 -20.76
N HIS A 277 11.67 -6.63 -21.99
CA HIS A 277 11.06 -7.82 -22.60
C HIS A 277 10.01 -8.51 -21.72
N GLY A 278 9.15 -7.73 -21.06
CA GLY A 278 8.13 -8.27 -20.16
C GLY A 278 8.67 -8.84 -18.85
N VAL A 279 9.99 -8.80 -18.60
CA VAL A 279 10.62 -9.24 -17.36
C VAL A 279 10.81 -8.07 -16.41
N LEU A 280 10.25 -8.18 -15.21
CA LEU A 280 10.41 -7.19 -14.15
C LEU A 280 11.89 -6.98 -13.81
N THR A 281 12.32 -5.73 -13.78
CA THR A 281 13.72 -5.33 -13.60
C THR A 281 13.87 -4.52 -12.31
N THR A 282 14.99 -4.74 -11.60
CA THR A 282 15.36 -3.98 -10.40
C THR A 282 15.92 -2.61 -10.75
N PHE A 283 15.56 -1.60 -9.97
CA PHE A 283 16.10 -0.25 -10.03
C PHE A 283 17.46 -0.11 -9.33
N SER A 284 18.26 0.82 -9.84
CA SER A 284 19.49 1.33 -9.26
C SER A 284 19.62 2.81 -9.62
N GLU A 285 20.51 3.55 -8.96
CA GLU A 285 20.77 4.97 -9.27
C GLU A 285 21.23 5.24 -10.72
N ASN A 286 21.47 4.20 -11.52
CA ASN A 286 21.92 4.31 -12.91
C ASN A 286 20.79 4.07 -13.93
N ASN A 287 19.66 3.48 -13.52
CA ASN A 287 18.60 3.06 -14.46
C ASN A 287 17.29 3.84 -14.33
N PHE A 288 17.18 4.73 -13.35
CA PHE A 288 16.04 5.60 -13.16
C PHE A 288 16.50 7.01 -12.77
N HIS A 289 15.95 8.02 -13.44
CA HIS A 289 16.21 9.42 -13.14
C HIS A 289 14.90 10.22 -13.26
N ALA A 290 14.62 11.09 -12.31
CA ALA A 290 13.50 12.01 -12.38
C ALA A 290 13.99 13.43 -12.64
N TYR A 291 13.18 14.20 -13.38
CA TYR A 291 13.45 15.60 -13.72
C TYR A 291 12.18 16.42 -13.50
N SER A 292 12.33 17.61 -12.94
CA SER A 292 11.25 18.61 -12.83
C SER A 292 10.85 19.17 -14.19
N ALA A 293 9.76 19.94 -14.24
CA ALA A 293 9.33 20.68 -15.44
C ALA A 293 10.39 21.62 -16.04
N ARG A 294 11.42 22.00 -15.27
CA ARG A 294 12.55 22.83 -15.75
C ARG A 294 13.72 22.00 -16.27
N GLY A 295 13.60 20.66 -16.30
CA GLY A 295 14.66 19.74 -16.66
C GLY A 295 15.75 19.56 -15.59
N LEU A 296 15.53 20.05 -14.37
CA LEU A 296 16.47 19.87 -13.25
C LEU A 296 16.25 18.52 -12.58
N PRO A 297 17.30 17.81 -12.12
CA PRO A 297 17.17 16.56 -11.37
C PRO A 297 16.19 16.71 -10.19
N ASN A 298 15.28 15.76 -10.07
CA ASN A 298 14.33 15.63 -8.98
C ASN A 298 14.62 14.32 -8.22
N TYR A 299 14.65 14.39 -6.90
CA TYR A 299 14.92 13.24 -6.01
C TYR A 299 13.73 12.92 -5.11
N ASN A 300 12.56 13.50 -5.38
CA ASN A 300 11.31 13.19 -4.70
C ASN A 300 10.75 11.84 -5.19
N PHE A 301 11.44 10.75 -4.84
CA PHE A 301 11.00 9.38 -5.08
C PHE A 301 11.71 8.43 -4.11
N ASP A 302 11.04 7.32 -3.82
CA ASP A 302 11.59 6.20 -3.08
C ASP A 302 11.69 4.95 -3.97
N LEU A 303 12.64 4.07 -3.65
CA LEU A 303 12.78 2.78 -4.32
C LEU A 303 12.31 1.67 -3.37
N CYS A 304 11.18 1.05 -3.71
CA CYS A 304 10.64 -0.09 -2.99
C CYS A 304 10.84 -1.40 -3.78
N CYS A 305 11.17 -2.54 -3.18
CA CYS A 305 11.60 -2.70 -1.80
C CYS A 305 12.89 -3.51 -1.77
N LYS A 306 13.86 -3.04 -0.97
CA LYS A 306 15.17 -3.68 -0.86
C LYS A 306 15.05 -5.11 -0.34
N LEU A 307 14.09 -5.33 0.57
CA LEU A 307 13.78 -6.63 1.14
C LEU A 307 12.58 -7.25 0.41
N ARG A 308 12.45 -8.57 0.52
CA ARG A 308 11.27 -9.30 0.07
C ARG A 308 10.04 -8.76 0.79
N SER A 309 8.96 -8.54 0.05
CA SER A 309 7.73 -7.88 0.52
C SER A 309 6.46 -8.63 0.09
N GLY A 310 6.55 -9.96 0.12
CA GLY A 310 5.45 -10.89 -0.17
C GLY A 310 5.94 -12.34 -0.25
N LEU A 311 5.01 -13.30 -0.21
CA LEU A 311 5.32 -14.72 -0.13
C LEU A 311 5.98 -15.28 -1.41
N TYR A 312 5.73 -14.72 -2.58
CA TYR A 312 6.35 -15.20 -3.83
C TYR A 312 7.25 -14.17 -4.50
N SER A 313 7.54 -13.06 -3.80
CA SER A 313 8.38 -12.00 -4.33
C SER A 313 9.88 -12.25 -4.17
N LYS A 314 10.65 -11.63 -5.05
CA LYS A 314 12.11 -11.54 -4.94
C LYS A 314 12.46 -10.20 -4.32
N ALA A 315 13.39 -10.19 -3.38
CA ALA A 315 14.00 -8.95 -2.89
C ALA A 315 14.62 -8.19 -4.07
N GLY A 316 14.43 -6.88 -4.11
CA GLY A 316 14.89 -6.05 -5.21
C GLY A 316 14.05 -4.79 -5.32
N LEU A 317 14.71 -3.66 -5.50
CA LEU A 317 14.11 -2.34 -5.67
C LEU A 317 13.29 -2.30 -6.98
N ASN A 318 12.13 -2.93 -7.05
CA ASN A 318 11.40 -3.18 -8.30
C ASN A 318 10.33 -2.15 -8.61
N THR A 319 10.05 -1.24 -7.67
CA THR A 319 9.03 -0.18 -7.76
C THR A 319 9.68 1.17 -7.43
N VAL A 320 9.46 2.16 -8.29
CA VAL A 320 9.66 3.57 -7.94
C VAL A 320 8.35 4.08 -7.35
N VAL A 321 8.40 4.65 -6.15
CA VAL A 321 7.27 5.32 -5.49
C VAL A 321 7.51 6.82 -5.55
N ILE A 322 6.56 7.56 -6.12
CA ILE A 322 6.61 9.02 -6.26
C ILE A 322 5.39 9.56 -5.54
N GLU A 323 5.59 10.32 -4.47
CA GLU A 323 4.51 10.99 -3.75
C GLU A 323 4.36 12.43 -4.25
N ASP A 324 3.13 12.92 -4.31
CA ASP A 324 2.79 14.27 -4.76
C ASP A 324 3.45 14.67 -6.10
N ILE A 325 3.06 13.94 -7.15
CA ILE A 325 3.68 14.08 -8.47
C ILE A 325 3.55 15.50 -9.04
N GLU A 326 4.69 16.11 -9.38
CA GLU A 326 4.74 17.46 -9.93
C GLU A 326 4.36 17.51 -11.43
N PRO A 327 3.41 18.36 -11.86
CA PRO A 327 3.08 18.55 -13.28
C PRO A 327 4.28 18.96 -14.13
N GLY A 328 4.35 18.45 -15.36
CA GLY A 328 5.47 18.66 -16.28
C GLY A 328 6.79 17.92 -15.95
N SER A 329 6.83 17.11 -14.89
CA SER A 329 7.98 16.26 -14.57
C SER A 329 8.17 15.12 -15.58
N ALA A 330 9.40 14.64 -15.71
CA ALA A 330 9.77 13.55 -16.60
C ALA A 330 10.55 12.47 -15.83
N TYR A 331 10.13 11.21 -16.02
CA TYR A 331 10.70 10.03 -15.38
C TYR A 331 11.38 9.16 -16.43
N LYS A 332 12.70 9.19 -16.44
CA LYS A 332 13.54 8.53 -17.44
C LYS A 332 14.02 7.18 -16.93
N PHE A 333 13.74 6.17 -17.72
CA PHE A 333 14.21 4.80 -17.55
C PHE A 333 15.32 4.53 -18.54
N THR A 334 16.49 4.14 -18.05
CA THR A 334 17.64 3.76 -18.87
C THR A 334 17.85 2.25 -18.80
N ALA A 335 17.65 1.56 -19.92
CA ALA A 335 17.95 0.15 -20.01
C ALA A 335 19.45 -0.07 -20.32
N ARG A 336 20.03 -1.15 -19.80
CA ARG A 336 21.40 -1.61 -20.11
C ARG A 336 21.38 -2.55 -21.32
N ASP A 337 22.51 -2.73 -22.00
CA ASP A 337 22.76 -3.82 -22.95
C ASP A 337 21.86 -3.89 -24.21
N GLY A 338 21.83 -2.81 -25.02
CA GLY A 338 21.21 -2.85 -26.36
C GLY A 338 19.72 -2.44 -26.42
N TYR A 339 19.21 -1.78 -25.38
CA TYR A 339 17.81 -1.36 -25.27
C TYR A 339 17.67 0.16 -25.26
N ALA A 340 16.60 0.67 -25.86
CA ALA A 340 16.31 2.10 -25.87
C ALA A 340 15.73 2.51 -24.50
N GLY A 341 16.31 3.52 -23.86
CA GLY A 341 15.65 4.13 -22.70
C GLY A 341 14.29 4.71 -23.07
N THR A 342 13.40 4.85 -22.09
CA THR A 342 12.08 5.48 -22.27
C THR A 342 11.86 6.57 -21.24
N THR A 343 10.96 7.50 -21.53
CA THR A 343 10.59 8.58 -20.63
C THR A 343 9.08 8.59 -20.44
N VAL A 344 8.63 8.63 -19.20
CA VAL A 344 7.23 8.81 -18.83
C VAL A 344 7.04 10.24 -18.35
N LEU A 345 6.06 10.95 -18.92
CA LEU A 345 5.72 12.32 -18.51
C LEU A 345 4.67 12.29 -17.40
N SER A 346 4.77 13.21 -16.42
CA SER A 346 3.83 13.26 -15.31
C SER A 346 2.40 13.56 -15.75
N ASP A 347 2.20 14.29 -16.84
CA ASP A 347 0.88 14.60 -17.39
C ASP A 347 0.09 13.33 -17.78
N GLU A 348 0.79 12.29 -18.28
CA GLU A 348 0.15 10.99 -18.57
C GLU A 348 -0.32 10.29 -17.29
N LEU A 349 0.42 10.45 -16.20
CA LEU A 349 0.15 9.82 -14.91
C LEU A 349 -0.94 10.58 -14.14
N LEU A 350 -0.93 11.91 -14.22
CA LEU A 350 -1.92 12.81 -13.63
C LEU A 350 -3.31 12.67 -14.25
N ALA A 351 -3.41 12.14 -15.47
CA ALA A 351 -4.68 11.86 -16.13
C ALA A 351 -5.49 10.73 -15.45
N SER A 352 -4.87 9.93 -14.58
CA SER A 352 -5.54 8.87 -13.84
C SER A 352 -6.62 9.43 -12.89
N PRO A 353 -7.83 8.84 -12.85
CA PRO A 353 -8.85 9.25 -11.89
C PRO A 353 -8.47 8.89 -10.45
N TYR A 354 -7.54 7.94 -10.26
CA TYR A 354 -7.19 7.41 -8.94
C TYR A 354 -6.13 8.26 -8.24
N PRO A 355 -6.21 8.42 -6.91
CA PRO A 355 -5.17 9.09 -6.13
C PRO A 355 -3.80 8.42 -6.23
N VAL A 356 -3.76 7.08 -6.33
CA VAL A 356 -2.54 6.32 -6.57
C VAL A 356 -2.61 5.65 -7.93
N THR A 357 -1.59 5.89 -8.77
CA THR A 357 -1.50 5.30 -10.11
C THR A 357 -0.39 4.27 -10.18
N MET A 358 -0.72 3.05 -10.57
CA MET A 358 0.25 1.98 -10.76
C MET A 358 0.45 1.71 -12.25
N ARG A 359 1.69 1.73 -12.73
CA ARG A 359 1.99 1.52 -14.16
C ARG A 359 3.25 0.69 -14.37
N TYR A 360 3.12 -0.30 -15.26
CA TYR A 360 4.28 -0.93 -15.88
C TYR A 360 4.81 -0.06 -17.01
N VAL A 361 6.13 0.10 -17.06
CA VAL A 361 6.86 0.76 -18.13
C VAL A 361 7.63 -0.32 -18.86
N ASP A 362 7.22 -0.60 -20.09
CA ASP A 362 7.87 -1.59 -20.94
C ASP A 362 8.93 -0.92 -21.82
N ILE A 363 10.11 -1.54 -21.88
CA ILE A 363 11.19 -1.17 -22.81
C ILE A 363 11.41 -2.31 -23.80
N ASP A 364 11.31 -1.95 -25.07
CA ASP A 364 11.60 -2.81 -26.22
C ASP A 364 13.09 -2.74 -26.63
N PRO A 365 13.62 -3.79 -27.28
CA PRO A 365 14.98 -3.79 -27.81
C PRO A 365 15.14 -2.70 -28.89
N ILE A 366 16.35 -2.15 -29.02
CA ILE A 366 16.67 -1.32 -30.18
C ILE A 366 16.57 -2.25 -31.40
N PRO A 367 15.77 -1.89 -32.44
CA PRO A 367 15.73 -2.69 -33.66
C PRO A 367 17.16 -2.86 -34.18
N GLU A 368 17.60 -4.11 -34.42
CA GLU A 368 18.89 -4.33 -35.08
C GLU A 368 18.90 -3.49 -36.37
N SER A 369 19.88 -2.60 -36.47
CA SER A 369 20.08 -1.82 -37.70
C SER A 369 20.15 -2.80 -38.86
N VAL A 370 19.26 -2.65 -39.83
CA VAL A 370 19.30 -3.39 -41.11
C VAL A 370 20.75 -3.37 -41.61
N PRO A 371 21.37 -4.52 -41.92
CA PRO A 371 22.77 -4.56 -42.34
C PRO A 371 22.96 -3.62 -43.52
N GLU A 372 24.03 -2.82 -43.45
CA GLU A 372 24.43 -1.88 -44.50
C GLU A 372 24.32 -2.54 -45.87
N ILE A 373 23.56 -1.90 -46.77
CA ILE A 373 23.58 -2.24 -48.18
C ILE A 373 25.05 -2.14 -48.61
N PRO A 374 25.68 -3.22 -49.12
CA PRO A 374 27.08 -3.15 -49.51
C PRO A 374 27.26 -2.05 -50.55
N ASP A 375 28.28 -1.22 -50.34
CA ASP A 375 28.65 -0.08 -51.17
C ASP A 375 28.39 -0.39 -52.65
N ALA A 376 27.61 0.49 -53.29
CA ALA A 376 27.40 0.45 -54.72
C ALA A 376 28.78 0.40 -55.41
N VAL A 377 29.04 -0.69 -56.11
CA VAL A 377 30.20 -0.84 -56.98
C VAL A 377 30.15 0.29 -58.00
N VAL A 378 31.01 1.30 -57.80
CA VAL A 378 31.29 2.32 -58.81
C VAL A 378 31.83 1.57 -60.04
N PRO A 379 31.19 1.68 -61.23
CA PRO A 379 31.72 1.03 -62.42
C PRO A 379 33.08 1.66 -62.75
N GLN A 380 34.13 0.84 -62.76
CA GLN A 380 35.41 1.24 -63.33
C GLN A 380 35.19 1.54 -64.82
N SER A 381 35.53 2.76 -65.24
CA SER A 381 35.56 3.18 -66.62
C SER A 381 36.53 2.29 -67.42
N ALA A 382 36.02 1.63 -68.46
CA ALA A 382 36.85 0.93 -69.43
C ALA A 382 37.72 1.94 -70.21
N PRO A 383 38.98 1.60 -70.54
CA PRO A 383 39.85 2.47 -71.32
C PRO A 383 39.38 2.54 -72.78
N ALA A 384 39.53 3.72 -73.37
CA ALA A 384 39.14 4.04 -74.74
C ALA A 384 39.87 3.15 -75.77
N GLU A 385 39.10 2.39 -76.54
CA GLU A 385 39.58 1.70 -77.73
C GLU A 385 39.70 2.69 -78.90
N TYR A 386 40.91 2.81 -79.42
CA TYR A 386 41.25 3.59 -80.61
C TYR A 386 40.67 2.88 -81.84
N VAL A 387 39.76 3.53 -82.58
CA VAL A 387 39.27 3.04 -83.87
C VAL A 387 39.77 3.98 -84.98
N GLU A 388 40.55 3.40 -85.89
CA GLU A 388 41.09 4.04 -87.09
C GLU A 388 39.97 4.47 -88.06
N PRO A 389 40.10 5.61 -88.76
CA PRO A 389 39.02 6.15 -89.59
C PRO A 389 38.97 5.46 -90.96
N GLN A 390 37.79 4.92 -91.31
CA GLN A 390 37.47 4.55 -92.70
C GLN A 390 36.86 5.72 -93.45
N ALA A 391 37.28 5.87 -94.71
CA ALA A 391 36.91 6.91 -95.65
C ALA A 391 35.61 6.59 -96.41
N GLY A 392 34.90 7.65 -96.83
CA GLY A 392 33.76 7.63 -97.75
C GLY A 392 32.45 7.98 -97.05
N ASP A 393 31.56 8.84 -97.54
CA ASP A 393 31.49 9.61 -98.77
C ASP A 393 30.67 10.88 -98.47
N ALA A 394 31.04 11.98 -99.12
CA ALA A 394 30.34 13.25 -99.06
C ALA A 394 29.00 13.19 -99.80
N GLN A 395 27.95 13.84 -99.28
CA GLN A 395 27.06 14.70 -100.07
C GLN A 395 26.43 15.82 -99.23
N PRO A 396 26.10 16.99 -99.83
CA PRO A 396 25.86 18.25 -99.13
C PRO A 396 24.39 18.70 -99.18
N VAL A 397 24.15 19.92 -98.67
CA VAL A 397 22.99 20.81 -98.90
C VAL A 397 21.81 20.56 -97.95
N GLY A 398 21.16 21.56 -97.34
CA GLY A 398 21.29 23.01 -97.40
C GLY A 398 20.23 23.64 -96.50
N MET A 399 20.51 24.85 -96.03
CA MET A 399 19.59 25.72 -95.29
C MET A 399 18.50 26.29 -96.22
N PRO A 400 17.45 26.87 -95.63
CA PRO A 400 17.41 28.33 -95.52
C PRO A 400 17.43 28.86 -94.09
#